data_AF-A0A1T4XFZ3-F1
#
_entry.id   AF-A0A1T4XFZ3-F1
#
_cell.length_a   1.000
_cell.length_b   1.000
_cell.length_c   1.000
_cell.angle_alpha   90.00
_cell.angle_beta   90.00
_cell.angle_gamma   90.00
#
_symmetry.space_group_name_H-M   'P 1'
#
loop_
_entity.id
_entity.type
_entity.pdbx_description
1 polymer ?
#
loop_
_entity_poly.entity_id
_entity_poly.type
_entity_poly.pdbx_seq_one_letter_code
_entity_poly.pdbx_strand_id
1 'polypeptide(L)'
;MNASRTHRFKDVLLALAAAKSAQVSLQRIQLQKLIYLMDVFSSIWREVSKPTSFEPEKRGPWDRQIQNAVDALAFRGLVIVERINIRRAKEIQSNYSLSEAGARLVIQIASHPEISEQLSLAHEIAHEVSRPHRGWNTIKRLVYAEPTYQAVRDSGSRKRVPLDNPSRNQTSELAKMFAESWSWTAATPPSREVFVQTLFLVFDEASAEHQLPNLS
;
A
#
# COMPACT_ATOMS: atom_id res chain seq x y z
N MET A 1 -1.13 24.60 -9.83
CA MET A 1 -1.00 23.70 -8.66
C MET A 1 -0.34 22.40 -9.15
N ASN A 2 0.79 21.97 -8.59
CA ASN A 2 1.48 20.76 -9.08
C ASN A 2 0.60 19.52 -8.89
N ALA A 3 0.19 18.87 -9.99
CA ALA A 3 -0.65 17.66 -10.00
C ALA A 3 -0.19 16.60 -8.99
N SER A 4 1.13 16.40 -8.84
CA SER A 4 1.74 15.48 -7.88
C SER A 4 1.33 15.68 -6.41
N ARG A 5 0.92 16.88 -5.96
CA ARG A 5 0.52 17.08 -4.54
C ARG A 5 -0.92 16.64 -4.30
N THR A 6 -1.80 16.80 -5.29
CA THR A 6 -3.21 16.44 -5.18
C THR A 6 -3.39 14.92 -5.10
N HIS A 7 -2.53 14.15 -5.78
CA HIS A 7 -2.59 12.69 -5.80
C HIS A 7 -2.36 12.09 -4.40
N ARG A 8 -1.38 12.59 -3.62
CA ARG A 8 -1.10 12.07 -2.27
C ARG A 8 -2.16 12.40 -1.22
N PHE A 9 -2.98 13.44 -1.43
CA PHE A 9 -4.15 13.66 -0.57
C PHE A 9 -5.17 12.54 -0.71
N LYS A 10 -5.48 12.17 -1.96
CA LYS A 10 -6.38 11.05 -2.26
C LYS A 10 -5.82 9.76 -1.64
N ASP A 11 -4.57 9.42 -1.88
CA ASP A 11 -3.99 8.17 -1.38
C ASP A 11 -4.04 8.05 0.16
N VAL A 12 -3.76 9.15 0.87
CA VAL A 12 -3.90 9.21 2.34
C VAL A 12 -5.35 8.98 2.77
N LEU A 13 -6.32 9.62 2.10
CA LEU A 13 -7.74 9.44 2.42
C LEU A 13 -8.19 8.00 2.19
N LEU A 14 -7.81 7.38 1.07
CA LEU A 14 -8.15 6.00 0.74
C LEU A 14 -7.51 5.02 1.73
N ALA A 15 -6.23 5.19 2.05
CA ALA A 15 -5.52 4.33 3.01
C ALA A 15 -6.13 4.42 4.42
N LEU A 16 -6.49 5.62 4.88
CA LEU A 16 -7.13 5.81 6.18
C LEU A 16 -8.60 5.34 6.19
N ALA A 17 -9.30 5.39 5.06
CA ALA A 17 -10.63 4.79 4.93
C ALA A 17 -10.57 3.26 5.06
N ALA A 18 -9.59 2.63 4.40
CA ALA A 18 -9.35 1.20 4.51
C ALA A 18 -8.93 0.77 5.92
N ALA A 19 -8.07 1.55 6.59
CA ALA A 19 -7.72 1.29 7.99
C ALA A 19 -8.93 1.46 8.93
N LYS A 20 -9.79 2.45 8.66
CA LYS A 20 -11.02 2.67 9.42
C LYS A 20 -12.01 1.51 9.29
N SER A 21 -12.17 0.91 8.11
CA SER A 21 -13.02 -0.29 7.97
C SER A 21 -12.45 -1.49 8.73
N ALA A 22 -11.12 -1.55 8.88
CA ALA A 22 -10.44 -2.52 9.72
C ALA A 22 -10.39 -2.15 11.21
N GLN A 23 -11.04 -1.05 11.62
CA GLN A 23 -11.07 -0.53 13.00
C GLN A 23 -9.68 -0.24 13.59
N VAL A 24 -8.74 0.22 12.77
CA VAL A 24 -7.36 0.51 13.21
C VAL A 24 -6.97 1.94 12.84
N SER A 25 -6.26 2.62 13.74
CA SER A 25 -5.52 3.84 13.42
C SER A 25 -4.08 3.52 13.02
N LEU A 26 -3.55 4.28 12.06
CA LEU A 26 -2.24 3.99 11.48
C LEU A 26 -1.17 4.89 12.06
N GLN A 27 -0.06 4.31 12.48
CA GLN A 27 1.17 5.07 12.68
C GLN A 27 1.68 5.64 11.35
N ARG A 28 2.46 6.71 11.42
CA ARG A 28 3.13 7.31 10.25
C ARG A 28 3.80 6.26 9.34
N ILE A 29 4.53 5.31 9.92
CA ILE A 29 5.23 4.28 9.15
C ILE A 29 4.23 3.33 8.49
N GLN A 30 3.20 2.88 9.21
CA GLN A 30 2.17 1.98 8.69
C GLN A 30 1.39 2.63 7.54
N LEU A 31 1.02 3.91 7.67
CA LEU A 31 0.37 4.68 6.60
C LEU A 31 1.21 4.70 5.32
N GLN A 32 2.51 5.02 5.43
CA GLN A 32 3.39 5.01 4.26
C GLN A 32 3.54 3.62 3.63
N LYS A 33 3.60 2.56 4.46
CA LYS A 33 3.70 1.18 3.95
C LYS A 33 2.42 0.70 3.30
N LEU A 34 1.26 1.06 3.85
CA LEU A 34 -0.03 0.72 3.25
C LEU A 34 -0.19 1.39 1.89
N ILE A 35 0.10 2.69 1.78
CA ILE A 35 0.06 3.41 0.49
C ILE A 35 1.05 2.80 -0.51
N TYR A 36 2.25 2.41 -0.06
CA TYR A 36 3.20 1.71 -0.93
C TYR A 36 2.65 0.37 -1.44
N LEU A 37 2.06 -0.46 -0.57
CA LEU A 37 1.45 -1.72 -0.98
C LEU A 37 0.28 -1.49 -1.95
N MET A 38 -0.52 -0.44 -1.73
CA MET A 38 -1.56 -0.05 -2.69
C MET A 38 -0.95 0.29 -4.05
N ASP A 39 0.12 1.09 -4.11
CA ASP A 39 0.82 1.44 -5.35
C ASP A 39 1.36 0.19 -6.07
N VAL A 40 2.03 -0.72 -5.35
CA VAL A 40 2.57 -1.98 -5.87
C VAL A 40 1.44 -2.88 -6.40
N PHE A 41 0.44 -3.15 -5.58
CA PHE A 41 -0.63 -4.10 -5.90
C PHE A 41 -1.50 -3.58 -7.04
N SER A 42 -1.75 -2.27 -7.10
CA SER A 42 -2.48 -1.67 -8.21
C SER A 42 -1.70 -1.79 -9.52
N SER A 43 -0.37 -1.60 -9.46
CA SER A 43 0.50 -1.76 -10.63
C SER A 43 0.45 -3.19 -11.18
N ILE A 44 0.53 -4.19 -10.30
CA ILE A 44 0.44 -5.61 -10.66
C ILE A 44 -0.97 -5.94 -11.17
N TRP A 45 -2.00 -5.48 -10.46
CA TRP A 45 -3.40 -5.73 -10.80
C TRP A 45 -3.72 -5.21 -12.20
N ARG A 46 -3.21 -4.04 -12.58
CA ARG A 46 -3.38 -3.47 -13.93
C ARG A 46 -2.77 -4.34 -15.03
N GLU A 47 -1.62 -4.96 -14.78
CA GLU A 47 -1.00 -5.87 -15.74
C GLU A 47 -1.84 -7.14 -15.93
N VAL A 48 -2.46 -7.64 -14.85
CA VAL A 48 -3.22 -8.91 -14.87
C VAL A 48 -4.68 -8.73 -15.33
N SER A 49 -5.32 -7.58 -15.03
CA SER A 49 -6.77 -7.38 -15.17
C SER A 49 -7.24 -6.65 -16.44
N LYS A 50 -6.36 -6.48 -17.45
CA LYS A 50 -6.52 -5.56 -18.61
C LYS A 50 -6.51 -4.08 -18.14
N PRO A 51 -6.30 -3.09 -19.05
CA PRO A 51 -5.75 -1.80 -18.66
C PRO A 51 -6.76 -0.97 -17.87
N THR A 52 -6.64 -1.01 -16.55
CA THR A 52 -7.18 0.01 -15.65
C THR A 52 -6.30 1.26 -15.73
N SER A 53 -6.90 2.44 -15.67
CA SER A 53 -6.26 3.76 -15.81
C SER A 53 -5.46 4.20 -14.57
N PHE A 54 -5.19 3.29 -13.63
CA PHE A 54 -4.41 3.63 -12.44
C PHE A 54 -2.94 3.85 -12.80
N GLU A 55 -2.42 5.04 -12.56
CA GLU A 55 -0.99 5.33 -12.63
C GLU A 55 -0.36 5.26 -11.23
N PRO A 56 0.43 4.22 -10.92
CA PRO A 56 1.16 4.16 -9.66
C PRO A 56 2.17 5.31 -9.57
N GLU A 57 2.20 6.02 -8.45
CA GLU A 57 3.22 7.02 -8.23
C GLU A 57 4.57 6.36 -7.93
N LYS A 58 5.60 6.74 -8.69
CA LYS A 58 6.94 6.12 -8.72
C LYS A 58 7.78 6.44 -7.49
N ARG A 59 7.36 6.02 -6.29
CA ARG A 59 8.08 6.34 -5.05
C ARG A 59 8.24 5.10 -4.19
N GLY A 60 9.46 4.94 -3.68
CA GLY A 60 9.74 3.88 -2.72
C GLY A 60 8.92 4.06 -1.44
N PRO A 61 9.05 3.11 -0.50
CA PRO A 61 8.17 3.01 0.66
C PRO A 61 8.45 4.09 1.74
N TRP A 62 9.13 5.16 1.35
CA TRP A 62 9.38 6.38 2.09
C TRP A 62 9.05 7.56 1.18
N ASP A 63 7.92 8.22 1.44
CA ASP A 63 7.50 9.40 0.68
C ASP A 63 7.19 10.57 1.61
N ARG A 64 8.02 11.61 1.55
CA ARG A 64 7.81 12.86 2.31
C ARG A 64 6.50 13.57 1.96
N GLN A 65 5.97 13.38 0.75
CA GLN A 65 4.71 14.00 0.35
C GLN A 65 3.50 13.37 1.04
N ILE A 66 3.57 12.10 1.45
CA ILE A 66 2.53 11.47 2.28
C ILE A 66 2.44 12.19 3.63
N GLN A 67 3.57 12.56 4.23
CA GLN A 67 3.57 13.31 5.48
C GLN A 67 2.95 14.70 5.31
N ASN A 68 3.40 15.45 4.29
CA ASN A 68 2.81 16.75 4.00
C ASN A 68 1.31 16.65 3.69
N ALA A 69 0.90 15.56 3.04
CA ALA A 69 -0.50 15.31 2.71
C ALA A 69 -1.33 15.06 3.97
N VAL A 70 -0.89 14.15 4.85
CA VAL A 70 -1.62 13.84 6.09
C VAL A 70 -1.69 15.05 7.03
N ASP A 71 -0.62 15.83 7.16
CA ASP A 71 -0.61 17.03 8.00
C ASP A 71 -1.57 18.11 7.47
N ALA A 72 -1.60 18.32 6.15
CA ALA A 72 -2.49 19.27 5.52
C ALA A 72 -3.96 18.81 5.52
N LEU A 73 -4.24 17.50 5.52
CA LEU A 73 -5.58 16.96 5.70
C LEU A 73 -6.03 17.04 7.16
N ALA A 74 -5.12 16.83 8.11
CA ALA A 74 -5.38 17.01 9.53
C ALA A 74 -5.71 18.46 9.86
N PHE A 75 -4.92 19.41 9.32
CA PHE A 75 -5.21 20.84 9.44
C PHE A 75 -6.60 21.23 8.89
N ARG A 76 -7.08 20.53 7.86
CA ARG A 76 -8.42 20.73 7.27
C ARG A 76 -9.54 20.00 8.01
N GLY A 77 -9.26 19.27 9.09
CA GLY A 77 -10.25 18.49 9.84
C GLY A 77 -10.72 17.21 9.13
N LEU A 78 -10.01 16.76 8.08
CA LEU A 78 -10.34 15.53 7.34
C LEU A 78 -9.66 14.29 7.93
N VAL A 79 -8.58 14.49 8.68
CA VAL A 79 -7.83 13.44 9.39
C VAL A 79 -7.72 13.84 10.86
N ILE A 80 -7.83 12.85 11.74
CA ILE A 80 -7.62 13.00 13.18
C ILE A 80 -6.21 12.51 13.49
N VAL A 81 -5.45 13.31 14.24
CA VAL A 81 -4.16 12.89 14.81
C VAL A 81 -4.41 12.42 16.23
N GLU A 82 -4.40 11.10 16.42
CA GLU A 82 -4.59 10.44 17.70
C GLU A 82 -3.26 10.34 18.47
N ARG A 83 -3.37 10.47 19.81
CA ARG A 83 -2.34 10.34 20.85
C ARG A 83 -0.88 10.40 20.38
N ILE A 84 -0.21 11.48 20.77
CA ILE A 84 1.26 11.58 20.79
C ILE A 84 1.78 10.71 21.95
N ASN A 85 2.18 9.47 21.66
CA ASN A 85 2.90 8.66 22.64
C ASN A 85 4.36 9.13 22.67
N ILE A 86 4.78 9.74 23.78
CA ILE A 86 6.18 10.06 24.03
C ILE A 86 6.83 8.82 24.63
N ARG A 87 7.48 7.99 23.81
CA ARG A 87 8.35 6.92 24.31
C ARG A 87 9.75 7.50 24.55
N ARG A 88 10.32 7.22 25.73
CA ARG A 88 11.70 7.53 26.16
C ARG A 88 12.27 8.84 25.57
N ALA A 89 12.02 9.94 26.27
CA ALA A 89 12.73 11.23 26.18
C ALA A 89 12.93 11.93 24.82
N LYS A 90 12.37 11.48 23.68
CA LYS A 90 12.38 12.24 22.41
C LYS A 90 11.53 11.71 21.24
N GLU A 91 10.91 10.53 21.33
CA GLU A 91 10.17 9.97 20.18
C GLU A 91 8.67 10.22 20.30
N ILE A 92 8.16 11.14 19.46
CA ILE A 92 6.72 11.40 19.28
C ILE A 92 6.19 10.39 18.26
N GLN A 93 5.34 9.48 18.71
CA GLN A 93 4.57 8.61 17.83
C GLN A 93 3.15 9.17 17.67
N SER A 94 2.78 9.45 16.43
CA SER A 94 1.42 9.90 16.06
C SER A 94 0.69 8.78 15.33
N ASN A 95 -0.56 8.55 15.75
CA ASN A 95 -1.50 7.71 15.02
C ASN A 95 -2.44 8.61 14.22
N TYR A 96 -2.89 8.14 13.07
CA TYR A 96 -3.79 8.85 12.18
C TYR A 96 -5.04 8.02 11.95
N SER A 97 -6.20 8.67 12.01
CA SER A 97 -7.48 8.07 11.65
C SER A 97 -8.32 9.02 10.81
N LEU A 98 -9.28 8.47 10.07
CA LEU A 98 -10.15 9.27 9.21
C LEU A 98 -11.28 9.91 10.03
N SER A 99 -11.41 11.23 9.95
CA SER A 99 -12.54 11.93 10.59
C SER A 99 -13.86 11.57 9.91
N GLU A 100 -14.99 11.97 10.49
CA GLU A 100 -16.28 11.82 9.81
C GLU A 100 -16.37 12.66 8.53
N ALA A 101 -15.83 13.87 8.55
CA ALA A 101 -15.77 14.73 7.37
C ALA A 101 -14.89 14.10 6.28
N GLY A 102 -13.75 13.52 6.67
CA GLY A 102 -12.90 12.74 5.77
C GLY A 102 -13.61 11.53 5.18
N ALA A 103 -14.38 10.79 5.98
CA ALA A 103 -15.16 9.64 5.52
C ALA A 103 -16.23 10.04 4.50
N ARG A 104 -16.96 11.14 4.74
CA ARG A 104 -17.92 11.68 3.77
C ARG A 104 -17.25 12.10 2.46
N LEU A 105 -16.08 12.74 2.55
CA LEU A 105 -15.31 13.11 1.35
C LEU A 105 -14.86 11.87 0.57
N VAL A 106 -14.41 10.80 1.24
CA VAL A 106 -14.04 9.53 0.59
C VAL A 106 -15.22 8.95 -0.18
N ILE A 107 -16.42 8.91 0.42
CA ILE A 107 -17.64 8.44 -0.25
C ILE A 107 -17.93 9.27 -1.50
N GLN A 108 -17.77 10.60 -1.41
CA GLN A 108 -17.99 11.49 -2.56
C GLN A 108 -16.99 11.23 -3.69
N ILE A 109 -15.69 11.15 -3.40
CA ILE A 109 -14.68 10.93 -4.45
C ILE A 109 -14.73 9.51 -5.01
N ALA A 110 -15.16 8.52 -4.21
CA ALA A 110 -15.36 7.13 -4.65
C ALA A 110 -16.57 6.96 -5.60
N SER A 111 -17.35 8.01 -5.85
CA SER A 111 -18.32 7.99 -6.96
C SER A 111 -17.65 7.91 -8.33
N HIS A 112 -16.37 8.28 -8.45
CA HIS A 112 -15.58 8.05 -9.65
C HIS A 112 -15.14 6.57 -9.73
N PRO A 113 -15.40 5.86 -10.85
CA PRO A 113 -15.09 4.44 -10.98
C PRO A 113 -13.64 4.08 -10.64
N GLU A 114 -12.68 4.85 -11.13
CA GLU A 114 -11.25 4.60 -10.89
C GLU A 114 -10.86 4.72 -9.41
N ILE A 115 -11.48 5.66 -8.68
CA ILE A 115 -11.24 5.87 -7.25
C ILE A 115 -11.95 4.78 -6.45
N SER A 116 -13.15 4.37 -6.88
CA SER A 116 -13.87 3.24 -6.29
C SER A 116 -13.06 1.95 -6.35
N GLU A 117 -12.42 1.67 -7.49
CA GLU A 117 -11.55 0.51 -7.66
C GLU A 117 -10.32 0.56 -6.73
N GLN A 118 -9.67 1.73 -6.63
CA GLN A 118 -8.55 1.93 -5.71
C GLN A 118 -8.95 1.76 -4.25
N LEU A 119 -10.10 2.32 -3.86
CA LEU A 119 -10.64 2.19 -2.51
C LEU A 119 -10.94 0.72 -2.20
N SER A 120 -11.54 0.00 -3.14
CA SER A 120 -11.83 -1.42 -3.01
C SER A 120 -10.55 -2.24 -2.83
N LEU A 121 -9.52 -1.98 -3.64
CA LEU A 121 -8.22 -2.63 -3.46
C LEU A 121 -7.57 -2.29 -2.11
N ALA A 122 -7.66 -1.04 -1.67
CA ALA A 122 -7.16 -0.62 -0.35
C ALA A 122 -7.86 -1.38 0.77
N HIS A 123 -9.18 -1.59 0.68
CA HIS A 123 -9.94 -2.39 1.63
C HIS A 123 -9.48 -3.84 1.66
N GLU A 124 -9.25 -4.48 0.50
CA GLU A 124 -8.75 -5.86 0.44
C GLU A 124 -7.36 -5.99 1.09
N ILE A 125 -6.45 -5.06 0.80
CA ILE A 125 -5.11 -5.04 1.41
C ILE A 125 -5.22 -4.85 2.92
N ALA A 126 -6.03 -3.90 3.39
CA ALA A 126 -6.22 -3.65 4.82
C ALA A 126 -6.86 -4.85 5.54
N HIS A 127 -7.85 -5.50 4.90
CA HIS A 127 -8.47 -6.72 5.41
C HIS A 127 -7.43 -7.84 5.56
N GLU A 128 -6.60 -8.07 4.55
CA GLU A 128 -5.57 -9.11 4.58
C GLU A 128 -4.47 -8.84 5.63
N VAL A 129 -4.07 -7.58 5.83
CA VAL A 129 -3.17 -7.17 6.92
C VAL A 129 -3.82 -7.37 8.29
N SER A 130 -5.14 -7.23 8.39
CA SER A 130 -5.88 -7.32 9.66
C SER A 130 -6.18 -8.75 10.09
N ARG A 131 -5.83 -9.75 9.27
CA ARG A 131 -6.01 -11.16 9.63
C ARG A 131 -5.22 -11.51 10.90
N PRO A 132 -5.76 -12.41 11.77
CA PRO A 132 -5.18 -12.72 13.08
C PRO A 132 -3.71 -13.16 13.06
N HIS A 133 -3.28 -13.85 12.00
CA HIS A 133 -1.91 -14.38 11.87
C HIS A 133 -0.89 -13.38 11.33
N ARG A 134 -1.32 -12.17 10.91
CA ARG A 134 -0.46 -11.18 10.24
C ARG A 134 -0.35 -9.89 11.04
N GLY A 135 -1.44 -9.17 11.21
CA GLY A 135 -1.51 -7.92 11.97
C GLY A 135 -0.71 -6.74 11.39
N TRP A 136 -1.10 -5.52 11.77
CA TRP A 136 -0.55 -4.26 11.24
C TRP A 136 0.94 -4.01 11.53
N ASN A 137 1.54 -4.72 12.48
CA ASN A 137 2.98 -4.61 12.76
C ASN A 137 3.85 -5.29 11.70
N THR A 138 3.29 -6.23 10.93
CA THR A 138 4.04 -6.96 9.89
C THR A 138 4.06 -6.24 8.55
N ILE A 139 3.29 -5.17 8.37
CA ILE A 139 3.26 -4.41 7.10
C ILE A 139 4.65 -3.92 6.67
N LYS A 140 5.51 -3.58 7.64
CA LYS A 140 6.90 -3.21 7.38
C LYS A 140 7.71 -4.37 6.81
N ARG A 141 7.50 -5.59 7.33
CA ARG A 141 8.17 -6.81 6.87
C ARG A 141 7.78 -7.12 5.44
N LEU A 142 6.47 -7.08 5.14
CA LEU A 142 5.95 -7.32 3.79
C LEU A 142 6.54 -6.38 2.75
N VAL A 143 6.58 -5.08 3.03
CA VAL A 143 7.18 -4.10 2.12
C VAL A 143 8.68 -4.33 1.93
N TYR A 144 9.38 -4.88 2.93
CA TYR A 144 10.80 -5.21 2.81
C TYR A 144 11.07 -6.55 2.13
N ALA A 145 10.06 -7.41 2.02
CA ALA A 145 10.11 -8.64 1.23
C ALA A 145 9.65 -8.44 -0.22
N GLU A 146 9.08 -7.28 -0.54
CA GLU A 146 8.65 -6.95 -1.90
C GLU A 146 9.87 -6.93 -2.84
N PRO A 147 9.92 -7.79 -3.89
CA PRO A 147 11.13 -8.01 -4.68
C PRO A 147 11.66 -6.77 -5.37
N THR A 148 10.79 -5.91 -5.90
CA THR A 148 11.25 -4.69 -6.57
C THR A 148 11.93 -3.74 -5.59
N TYR A 149 11.38 -3.57 -4.39
CA TYR A 149 12.04 -2.83 -3.32
C TYR A 149 13.39 -3.45 -2.95
N GLN A 150 13.47 -4.78 -2.81
CA GLN A 150 14.74 -5.45 -2.51
C GLN A 150 15.79 -5.16 -3.58
N ALA A 151 15.44 -5.30 -4.86
CA ALA A 151 16.33 -5.05 -5.98
C ALA A 151 16.87 -3.61 -6.03
N VAL A 152 16.08 -2.62 -5.59
CA VAL A 152 16.50 -1.22 -5.60
C VAL A 152 17.06 -0.72 -4.27
N ARG A 153 16.88 -1.45 -3.17
CA ARG A 153 17.27 -1.02 -1.81
C ARG A 153 18.74 -0.66 -1.72
N ASP A 154 19.59 -1.51 -2.30
CA ASP A 154 21.05 -1.39 -2.23
C ASP A 154 21.57 -0.22 -3.07
N SER A 155 20.75 0.26 -4.02
CA SER A 155 21.03 1.47 -4.80
C SER A 155 20.68 2.78 -4.08
N GLY A 156 20.11 2.69 -2.87
CA GLY A 156 19.73 3.79 -1.98
C GLY A 156 18.22 3.94 -1.78
N SER A 157 17.76 3.90 -0.52
CA SER A 157 16.34 3.92 -0.09
C SER A 157 15.49 5.14 -0.50
N ARG A 158 16.09 6.12 -1.18
CA ARG A 158 15.44 7.35 -1.68
C ARG A 158 15.18 7.33 -3.19
N LYS A 159 15.61 6.30 -3.92
CA LYS A 159 15.41 6.21 -5.37
C LYS A 159 13.98 5.74 -5.68
N ARG A 160 13.47 6.19 -6.84
CA ARG A 160 12.15 5.81 -7.34
C ARG A 160 12.13 4.31 -7.64
N VAL A 161 11.13 3.60 -7.12
CA VAL A 161 10.86 2.21 -7.52
C VAL A 161 10.17 2.27 -8.89
N PRO A 162 10.71 1.61 -9.93
CA PRO A 162 10.18 1.69 -11.29
C PRO A 162 8.97 0.75 -11.46
N LEU A 163 7.88 1.00 -10.72
CA LEU A 163 6.68 0.16 -10.75
C LEU A 163 6.02 0.10 -12.14
N ASP A 164 6.23 1.12 -12.96
CA ASP A 164 5.68 1.29 -14.31
C ASP A 164 6.51 0.63 -15.41
N ASN A 165 7.68 0.07 -15.09
CA ASN A 165 8.51 -0.62 -16.07
C ASN A 165 8.54 -2.13 -15.75
N PRO A 166 7.75 -2.96 -16.46
CA PRO A 166 7.69 -4.40 -16.21
C PRO A 166 9.04 -5.12 -16.33
N SER A 167 10.01 -4.56 -17.07
CA SER A 167 11.37 -5.13 -17.18
C SER A 167 12.30 -4.78 -16.01
N ARG A 168 11.86 -3.88 -15.13
CA ARG A 168 12.60 -3.43 -13.93
C ARG A 168 11.80 -3.58 -12.64
N ASN A 169 10.51 -3.91 -12.76
CA ASN A 169 9.62 -4.28 -11.68
C ASN A 169 9.64 -5.81 -11.57
N GLN A 170 10.51 -6.36 -10.73
CA GLN A 170 10.57 -7.81 -10.50
C GLN A 170 9.23 -8.36 -9.97
N THR A 171 8.41 -7.49 -9.38
CA THR A 171 7.06 -7.85 -8.94
C THR A 171 6.08 -7.92 -10.11
N SER A 172 6.35 -7.26 -11.25
CA SER A 172 5.66 -7.51 -12.51
C SER A 172 6.03 -8.84 -13.15
N GLU A 173 7.25 -9.36 -12.94
CA GLU A 173 7.61 -10.72 -13.36
C GLU A 173 6.82 -11.76 -12.56
N LEU A 174 6.71 -11.57 -11.24
CA LEU A 174 5.79 -12.36 -10.41
C LEU A 174 4.35 -12.27 -10.92
N ALA A 175 3.87 -11.06 -11.23
CA ALA A 175 2.53 -10.84 -11.79
C ALA A 175 2.29 -11.66 -13.07
N LYS A 176 3.28 -11.68 -13.96
CA LYS A 176 3.25 -12.43 -15.23
C LYS A 176 3.28 -13.93 -14.98
N MET A 177 4.15 -14.42 -14.09
CA MET A 177 4.17 -15.83 -13.70
C MET A 177 2.80 -16.26 -13.12
N PHE A 178 2.18 -15.42 -12.29
CA PHE A 178 0.83 -15.66 -11.78
C PHE A 178 -0.21 -15.66 -12.90
N ALA A 179 -0.23 -14.64 -13.74
CA ALA A 179 -1.16 -14.55 -14.87
C ALA A 179 -1.02 -15.73 -15.84
N GLU A 180 0.22 -16.14 -16.14
CA GLU A 180 0.54 -17.28 -16.98
C GLU A 180 0.08 -18.58 -16.31
N SER A 181 0.50 -18.87 -15.08
CA SER A 181 0.07 -20.07 -14.35
C SER A 181 -1.47 -20.21 -14.23
N TRP A 182 -2.19 -19.08 -14.19
CA TRP A 182 -3.64 -19.03 -14.06
C TRP A 182 -4.38 -19.06 -15.40
N SER A 183 -3.80 -18.50 -16.46
CA SER A 183 -4.37 -18.54 -17.82
C SER A 183 -4.54 -19.96 -18.36
N TRP A 184 -3.80 -20.92 -17.83
CA TRP A 184 -3.90 -22.34 -18.18
C TRP A 184 -5.00 -23.10 -17.43
N THR A 185 -5.57 -22.55 -16.35
CA THR A 185 -6.45 -23.31 -15.43
C THR A 185 -7.87 -22.77 -15.28
N ALA A 186 -8.18 -21.52 -15.67
CA ALA A 186 -9.52 -20.97 -15.49
C ALA A 186 -10.02 -20.11 -16.67
N ALA A 187 -11.30 -20.30 -17.05
CA ALA A 187 -12.01 -19.49 -18.05
C ALA A 187 -12.31 -18.05 -17.59
N THR A 188 -12.08 -17.73 -16.30
CA THR A 188 -12.42 -16.45 -15.67
C THR A 188 -11.22 -15.93 -14.87
N PRO A 189 -10.85 -14.64 -14.99
CA PRO A 189 -9.79 -14.05 -14.16
C PRO A 189 -10.13 -14.16 -12.66
N PRO A 190 -9.12 -14.27 -11.78
CA PRO A 190 -9.34 -14.38 -10.35
C PRO A 190 -10.01 -13.12 -9.79
N SER A 191 -10.78 -13.27 -8.70
CA SER A 191 -11.29 -12.12 -7.97
C SER A 191 -10.13 -11.29 -7.39
N ARG A 192 -10.37 -10.00 -7.15
CA ARG A 192 -9.38 -9.11 -6.53
C ARG A 192 -8.93 -9.63 -5.15
N GLU A 193 -9.84 -10.19 -4.38
CA GLU A 193 -9.55 -10.81 -3.08
C GLU A 193 -8.52 -11.94 -3.24
N VAL A 194 -8.75 -12.89 -4.14
CA VAL A 194 -7.83 -14.01 -4.39
C VAL A 194 -6.47 -13.49 -4.84
N PHE A 195 -6.45 -12.47 -5.70
CA PHE A 195 -5.22 -11.81 -6.14
C PHE A 195 -4.42 -11.21 -4.97
N VAL A 196 -5.08 -10.44 -4.09
CA VAL A 196 -4.44 -9.85 -2.92
C VAL A 196 -3.89 -10.94 -2.01
N GLN A 197 -4.69 -11.94 -1.66
CA GLN A 197 -4.26 -13.06 -0.81
C GLN A 197 -3.02 -13.77 -1.37
N THR A 198 -3.01 -14.00 -2.68
CA THR A 198 -1.90 -14.65 -3.38
C THR A 198 -0.62 -13.84 -3.29
N LEU A 199 -0.67 -12.52 -3.52
CA LEU A 199 0.50 -11.65 -3.38
C LEU A 199 1.04 -11.63 -1.95
N PHE A 200 0.14 -11.65 -0.95
CA PHE A 200 0.56 -11.71 0.45
C PHE A 200 1.28 -13.02 0.77
N LEU A 201 0.82 -14.17 0.25
CA LEU A 201 1.51 -15.45 0.41
C LEU A 201 2.94 -15.40 -0.14
N VAL A 202 3.10 -14.88 -1.37
CA VAL A 202 4.41 -14.73 -2.01
C VAL A 202 5.34 -13.84 -1.19
N PHE A 203 4.83 -12.73 -0.66
CA PHE A 203 5.65 -11.82 0.14
C PHE A 203 5.99 -12.43 1.51
N ASP A 204 5.12 -13.25 2.09
CA ASP A 204 5.39 -13.98 3.32
C ASP A 204 6.44 -15.09 3.10
N GLU A 205 6.40 -15.82 1.98
CA GLU A 205 7.43 -16.81 1.58
C GLU A 205 8.79 -16.14 1.36
N ALA A 206 8.84 -15.06 0.57
CA ALA A 206 10.05 -14.27 0.37
C ALA A 206 10.60 -13.70 1.70
N SER A 207 9.72 -13.32 2.63
CA SER A 207 10.11 -12.88 3.97
C SER A 207 10.78 -13.97 4.80
N ALA A 208 10.36 -15.23 4.62
CA ALA A 208 10.87 -16.38 5.35
C ALA A 208 12.26 -16.80 4.84
N GLU A 209 12.47 -16.78 3.52
CA GLU A 209 13.78 -17.08 2.91
C GLU A 209 14.87 -16.11 3.37
N HIS A 210 14.52 -14.83 3.53
CA HIS A 210 15.43 -13.79 4.01
C HIS A 210 15.67 -13.81 5.53
N GLN A 211 14.96 -14.65 6.28
CA GLN A 211 15.16 -14.87 7.72
C GLN A 211 16.02 -16.12 8.02
N LEU A 212 16.44 -16.89 7.01
CA LEU A 212 17.43 -17.94 7.20
C LEU A 212 18.78 -17.31 7.54
N PRO A 213 19.48 -17.80 8.58
CA PRO A 213 20.40 -16.95 9.32
C PRO A 213 21.78 -16.93 8.67
N ASN A 214 22.47 -15.81 8.87
CA ASN A 214 23.88 -15.85 9.27
C ASN A 214 24.01 -16.83 10.45
N LEU A 215 24.14 -18.12 10.15
CA LEU A 215 24.70 -19.12 11.04
C LEU A 215 26.17 -19.22 10.67
N SER A 216 27.00 -18.80 11.64
CA SER A 216 28.46 -18.67 11.66
C SER A 216 29.08 -17.66 10.71
#